data_AF-A0A642UVS9-F1
#
_entry.id   AF-A0A642UVS9-F1
#
_cell.length_a   1.000
_cell.length_b   1.000
_cell.length_c   1.000
_cell.angle_alpha   90.00
_cell.angle_beta   90.00
_cell.angle_gamma   90.00
#
_symmetry.space_group_name_H-M   'P 1'
#
loop_
_entity.id
_entity.type
_entity.pdbx_description
1 polymer ?
#
loop_
_entity_poly.entity_id
_entity_poly.type
_entity_poly.pdbx_seq_one_letter_code
_entity_poly.pdbx_strand_id
1 'polypeptide(L)'
;MVLLNRRLQSVEGVSLDYVVLNGLGYLTYSISLILLYFNEKVRNQYAIRHTLTTMGQLNYPLVRFNDVAYGVHGVFIILVTLYQIYCCGYTRGYKQHVSRLTKLIMFMILPGGIGFGIYAQKLNSAGKANYQLVDVAMLLGNVKVVMSTAKYIPQILHNHRRRSTKGFSMRSVQLDMSGGTLAMCQLFMDGYIRNDLQGVWNNPVKLALSAVSLVPS
;
A
#
# COMPACT_ATOMS: atom_id res chain seq x y z
N MET A 1 4.87 16.88 -0.25
CA MET A 1 4.28 17.05 -1.60
C MET A 1 3.32 18.24 -1.68
N VAL A 2 2.19 18.18 -0.95
CA VAL A 2 1.14 19.22 -0.93
C VAL A 2 1.66 20.65 -0.71
N LEU A 3 2.56 20.83 0.28
CA LEU A 3 3.15 22.15 0.58
C LEU A 3 4.09 22.64 -0.53
N LEU A 4 4.82 21.74 -1.18
CA LEU A 4 5.72 22.08 -2.28
C LEU A 4 4.93 22.50 -3.52
N ASN A 5 3.86 21.76 -3.85
CA ASN A 5 2.95 22.12 -4.95
C ASN A 5 2.31 23.49 -4.71
N ARG A 6 1.88 23.77 -3.47
CA ARG A 6 1.32 25.08 -3.09
C ARG A 6 2.35 26.20 -3.22
N ARG A 7 3.60 25.97 -2.81
CA ARG A 7 4.69 26.97 -2.90
C ARG A 7 5.11 27.25 -4.35
N LEU A 8 5.15 26.23 -5.20
CA LEU A 8 5.56 26.36 -6.60
C LEU A 8 4.40 26.74 -7.52
N GLN A 9 3.15 26.67 -7.04
CA GLN A 9 1.92 26.73 -7.85
C GLN A 9 1.99 25.89 -9.14
N SER A 10 2.68 24.76 -9.05
CA SER A 10 3.00 23.88 -10.18
C SER A 10 2.98 22.43 -9.74
N VAL A 11 2.45 21.57 -10.61
CA VAL A 11 2.37 20.11 -10.42
C VAL A 11 3.15 19.34 -11.49
N GLU A 12 3.96 20.03 -12.29
CA GLU A 12 4.75 19.40 -13.35
C GLU A 12 5.79 18.39 -12.84
N GLY A 13 6.28 18.59 -11.62
CA GLY A 13 7.26 17.72 -10.97
C GLY A 13 6.74 16.33 -10.62
N VAL A 14 5.44 16.13 -10.66
CA VAL A 14 4.79 14.93 -10.16
C VAL A 14 4.14 14.18 -11.32
N SER A 15 4.43 12.89 -11.44
CA SER A 15 3.70 12.04 -12.38
C SER A 15 2.28 11.76 -11.87
N LEU A 16 1.27 11.88 -12.74
CA LEU A 16 -0.10 11.49 -12.39
C LEU A 16 -0.19 10.00 -12.07
N ASP A 17 0.62 9.17 -12.73
CA ASP A 17 0.69 7.74 -12.44
C ASP A 17 1.19 7.47 -11.01
N TYR A 18 2.16 8.26 -10.54
CA TYR A 18 2.64 8.18 -9.15
C TYR A 18 1.50 8.47 -8.16
N VAL A 19 0.73 9.53 -8.40
CA VAL A 19 -0.38 9.94 -7.51
C VAL A 19 -1.47 8.86 -7.49
N VAL A 20 -1.85 8.34 -8.66
CA VAL A 20 -2.91 7.30 -8.76
C VAL A 20 -2.47 6.00 -8.10
N LEU A 21 -1.26 5.50 -8.39
CA LEU A 21 -0.75 4.25 -7.79
C LEU A 21 -0.58 4.39 -6.27
N ASN A 22 -0.09 5.54 -5.81
CA ASN A 22 0.05 5.79 -4.37
C ASN A 22 -1.34 5.87 -3.69
N GLY A 23 -2.30 6.51 -4.34
CA GLY A 23 -3.69 6.60 -3.90
C GLY A 23 -4.36 5.23 -3.78
N LEU A 24 -4.23 4.40 -4.83
CA LEU A 24 -4.73 3.02 -4.81
C LEU A 24 -4.14 2.22 -3.65
N GLY A 25 -2.82 2.31 -3.44
CA GLY A 25 -2.17 1.66 -2.31
C GLY A 25 -2.76 2.11 -0.97
N TYR A 26 -2.85 3.42 -0.72
CA TYR A 26 -3.41 3.92 0.56
C TYR A 26 -4.89 3.57 0.74
N LEU A 27 -5.67 3.51 -0.33
CA LEU A 27 -7.07 3.08 -0.29
C LEU A 27 -7.19 1.60 0.10
N THR A 28 -6.49 0.71 -0.59
CA THR A 28 -6.55 -0.74 -0.28
C THR A 28 -6.01 -1.03 1.11
N TYR A 29 -4.97 -0.33 1.54
CA TYR A 29 -4.43 -0.43 2.89
C TYR A 29 -5.43 0.01 3.96
N SER A 30 -6.09 1.15 3.76
CA SER A 30 -7.09 1.65 4.72
C SER A 30 -8.25 0.67 4.85
N ILE A 31 -8.74 0.12 3.73
CA ILE A 31 -9.80 -0.89 3.75
C ILE A 31 -9.34 -2.15 4.50
N SER A 32 -8.12 -2.64 4.23
CA SER A 32 -7.53 -3.79 4.94
C SER A 32 -7.46 -3.57 6.45
N LEU A 33 -6.95 -2.42 6.89
CA LEU A 33 -6.82 -2.08 8.30
C LEU A 33 -8.18 -1.89 8.98
N ILE A 34 -9.14 -1.24 8.33
CA ILE A 34 -10.50 -1.06 8.85
C ILE A 34 -11.16 -2.44 9.03
N LEU A 35 -11.02 -3.35 8.07
CA LEU A 35 -11.52 -4.72 8.18
C LEU A 35 -10.84 -5.48 9.32
N LEU A 36 -9.52 -5.39 9.45
CA LEU A 36 -8.77 -6.07 10.52
C LEU A 36 -9.02 -5.46 11.91
N TYR A 37 -9.40 -4.18 12.00
CA TYR A 37 -9.61 -3.49 13.28
C TYR A 37 -11.06 -3.60 13.77
N PHE A 38 -12.03 -3.26 12.92
CA PHE A 38 -13.44 -3.16 13.31
C PHE A 38 -14.23 -4.46 13.14
N ASN A 39 -13.81 -5.38 12.26
CA ASN A 39 -14.58 -6.60 12.00
C ASN A 39 -14.09 -7.77 12.87
N GLU A 40 -14.85 -8.08 13.93
CA GLU A 40 -14.55 -9.18 14.86
C GLU A 40 -14.46 -10.54 14.16
N LYS A 41 -15.28 -10.79 13.12
CA LYS A 41 -15.22 -12.04 12.36
C LYS A 41 -13.88 -12.17 11.64
N VAL A 42 -13.38 -11.09 11.05
CA VAL A 42 -12.07 -11.06 10.36
C VAL A 42 -10.95 -11.27 11.36
N ARG A 43 -11.03 -10.66 12.54
CA ARG A 43 -10.04 -10.81 13.63
C ARG A 43 -9.98 -12.24 14.14
N ASN A 44 -11.12 -12.88 14.36
CA ASN A 44 -11.18 -14.27 14.79
C ASN A 44 -10.69 -15.22 13.70
N GLN A 45 -11.04 -14.99 12.44
CA GLN A 45 -10.52 -15.76 11.29
C GLN A 45 -9.00 -15.61 11.15
N TYR A 46 -8.47 -14.40 11.36
CA TYR A 46 -7.03 -14.15 11.38
C TYR A 46 -6.36 -14.90 12.53
N ALA A 47 -6.92 -14.83 13.74
CA ALA A 47 -6.38 -15.50 14.91
C ALA A 47 -6.33 -17.02 14.73
N ILE A 48 -7.40 -17.64 14.22
CA ILE A 48 -7.49 -19.10 13.98
C ILE A 48 -6.48 -19.56 12.90
N ARG A 49 -6.17 -18.72 11.92
CA ARG A 49 -5.18 -19.07 10.89
C ARG A 49 -3.74 -18.92 11.35
N HIS A 50 -3.47 -17.89 12.14
CA HIS A 50 -2.14 -17.59 12.65
C HIS A 50 -1.83 -18.23 14.02
N THR A 51 -2.77 -18.98 14.60
CA THR A 51 -2.56 -19.89 15.75
C THR A 51 -1.90 -21.21 15.37
N LEU A 52 -2.13 -21.70 14.15
CA LEU A 52 -1.68 -23.03 13.72
C LEU A 52 -0.18 -23.09 13.43
N THR A 53 0.48 -21.95 13.24
CA THR A 53 1.91 -21.90 12.86
C THR A 53 2.85 -21.79 14.06
N THR A 54 2.40 -21.26 15.19
CA THR A 54 3.29 -20.95 16.32
C THR A 54 2.57 -21.17 17.66
N MET A 55 2.78 -22.35 18.26
CA MET A 55 2.52 -22.65 19.68
C MET A 55 1.09 -22.42 20.24
N GLY A 56 0.02 -22.59 19.45
CA GLY A 56 -1.34 -22.71 20.01
C GLY A 56 -1.89 -21.47 20.75
N GLN A 57 -1.24 -20.30 20.64
CA GLN A 57 -1.72 -19.03 21.19
C GLN A 57 -2.49 -18.23 20.13
N LEU A 58 -3.64 -17.67 20.51
CA LEU A 58 -4.46 -16.79 19.65
C LEU A 58 -3.70 -15.51 19.28
N ASN A 59 -3.13 -15.50 18.07
CA ASN A 59 -2.45 -14.34 17.49
C ASN A 59 -3.46 -13.42 16.79
N TYR A 60 -4.07 -12.51 17.55
CA TYR A 60 -4.86 -11.44 16.95
C TYR A 60 -3.99 -10.51 16.09
N PRO A 61 -4.54 -9.93 15.01
CA PRO A 61 -3.80 -8.98 14.20
C PRO A 61 -3.42 -7.78 15.07
N LEU A 62 -2.13 -7.43 15.11
CA LEU A 62 -1.58 -6.28 15.86
C LEU A 62 -1.89 -4.94 15.14
N VAL A 63 -3.14 -4.77 14.70
CA VAL A 63 -3.60 -3.51 14.12
C VAL A 63 -4.04 -2.60 15.25
N ARG A 64 -3.34 -1.49 15.42
CA ARG A 64 -3.67 -0.46 16.40
C ARG A 64 -4.41 0.69 15.73
N PHE A 65 -5.09 1.51 16.52
CA PHE A 65 -5.86 2.65 16.00
C PHE A 65 -4.97 3.67 15.24
N ASN A 66 -3.71 3.85 15.67
CA ASN A 66 -2.75 4.70 14.98
C ASN A 66 -2.46 4.22 13.54
N ASP A 67 -2.46 2.92 13.29
CA ASP A 67 -2.23 2.36 11.95
C ASP A 67 -3.40 2.69 11.03
N VAL A 68 -4.63 2.55 11.54
CA VAL A 68 -5.86 2.96 10.83
C VAL A 68 -5.84 4.45 10.53
N ALA A 69 -5.52 5.27 11.54
CA ALA A 69 -5.41 6.72 11.39
C ALA A 69 -4.35 7.11 10.35
N TYR A 70 -3.20 6.42 10.34
CA TYR A 70 -2.14 6.62 9.35
C TYR A 70 -2.61 6.29 7.92
N GLY A 71 -3.29 5.15 7.74
CA GLY A 71 -3.87 4.76 6.45
C GLY A 71 -4.85 5.81 5.91
N VAL A 72 -5.82 6.21 6.73
CA VAL A 72 -6.84 7.21 6.39
C VAL A 72 -6.23 8.58 6.12
N HIS A 73 -5.24 9.00 6.94
CA HIS A 73 -4.49 10.23 6.69
C HIS A 73 -3.79 10.20 5.33
N GLY A 74 -3.19 9.06 4.95
CA GLY A 74 -2.60 8.88 3.62
C GLY A 74 -3.60 9.08 2.48
N VAL A 75 -4.82 8.55 2.62
CA VAL A 75 -5.91 8.78 1.65
C VAL A 75 -6.27 10.26 1.57
N PHE A 76 -6.40 10.93 2.72
CA PHE A 76 -6.70 12.36 2.76
C PHE A 76 -5.65 13.21 2.04
N ILE A 77 -4.35 12.96 2.28
CA ILE A 77 -3.25 13.67 1.60
C ILE A 77 -3.30 13.46 0.07
N ILE A 78 -3.68 12.26 -0.38
CA ILE A 78 -3.87 11.99 -1.81
C ILE A 78 -5.05 12.79 -2.37
N LEU A 79 -6.18 12.85 -1.68
CA LEU A 79 -7.34 13.64 -2.10
C LEU A 79 -7.00 15.13 -2.21
N VAL A 80 -6.28 15.67 -1.22
CA VAL A 80 -5.79 17.06 -1.28
C VAL A 80 -4.85 17.26 -2.48
N THR A 81 -3.98 16.29 -2.77
CA THR A 81 -3.06 16.35 -3.92
C THR A 81 -3.84 16.31 -5.24
N LEU A 82 -4.87 15.47 -5.36
CA LEU A 82 -5.75 15.43 -6.53
C LEU A 82 -6.53 16.73 -6.70
N TYR A 83 -7.06 17.30 -5.60
CA TYR A 83 -7.72 18.60 -5.62
C TYR A 83 -6.79 19.70 -6.13
N GLN A 84 -5.53 19.74 -5.67
CA GLN A 84 -4.53 20.69 -6.19
C GLN A 84 -4.27 20.52 -7.69
N ILE A 85 -4.31 19.29 -8.19
CA ILE A 85 -4.03 18.95 -9.58
C ILE A 85 -5.19 19.33 -10.51
N TYR A 86 -6.45 19.14 -10.06
CA TYR A 86 -7.64 19.31 -10.91
C TYR A 86 -8.39 20.63 -10.68
N CYS A 87 -8.42 21.14 -9.44
CA CYS A 87 -9.28 22.26 -9.07
C CYS A 87 -8.52 23.57 -8.82
N CYS A 88 -7.23 23.54 -8.46
CA CYS A 88 -6.48 24.76 -8.12
C CYS A 88 -5.83 25.49 -9.31
N GLY A 89 -6.01 25.03 -10.55
CA GLY A 89 -5.46 25.70 -11.74
C GLY A 89 -3.92 25.79 -11.80
N TYR A 90 -3.20 24.95 -11.04
CA TYR A 90 -1.74 24.93 -11.04
C TYR A 90 -1.17 24.56 -12.41
N THR A 91 0.00 25.11 -12.72
CA THR A 91 0.65 24.86 -14.01
C THR A 91 0.89 23.35 -14.20
N ARG A 92 0.28 22.82 -15.26
CA ARG A 92 0.35 21.43 -15.69
C ARG A 92 1.11 21.35 -17.00
N GLY A 93 2.01 20.39 -17.09
CA GLY A 93 2.67 20.09 -18.36
C GLY A 93 1.65 19.54 -19.36
N TYR A 94 1.63 20.08 -20.58
CA TYR A 94 0.68 19.79 -21.66
C TYR A 94 0.49 18.28 -22.00
N LYS A 95 1.38 17.40 -21.53
CA LYS A 95 1.37 15.94 -21.81
C LYS A 95 1.17 15.05 -20.57
N GLN A 96 0.73 15.57 -19.43
CA GLN A 96 0.48 14.74 -18.25
C GLN A 96 -0.85 13.97 -18.35
N HIS A 97 -0.77 12.71 -18.78
CA HIS A 97 -1.88 11.75 -18.75
C HIS A 97 -1.53 10.53 -17.91
N VAL A 98 -2.56 9.87 -17.37
CA VAL A 98 -2.40 8.56 -16.73
C VAL A 98 -2.08 7.52 -17.80
N SER A 99 -1.01 6.75 -17.61
CA SER A 99 -0.57 5.71 -18.53
C SER A 99 -1.61 4.60 -18.66
N ARG A 100 -1.60 3.90 -19.80
CA ARG A 100 -2.46 2.73 -20.04
C ARG A 100 -2.23 1.64 -18.99
N LEU A 101 -0.98 1.44 -18.57
CA LEU A 101 -0.61 0.49 -17.52
C LEU A 101 -1.25 0.86 -16.18
N THR A 102 -1.16 2.12 -15.75
CA THR A 102 -1.77 2.56 -14.49
C THR A 102 -3.30 2.47 -14.53
N LYS A 103 -3.94 2.77 -15.68
CA LYS A 103 -5.38 2.55 -15.85
C LYS A 103 -5.77 1.08 -15.77
N LEU A 104 -4.99 0.19 -16.38
CA LEU A 104 -5.20 -1.25 -16.30
C LEU A 104 -5.08 -1.73 -14.85
N ILE A 105 -4.04 -1.31 -14.12
CA ILE A 105 -3.85 -1.64 -12.70
C ILE A 105 -5.05 -1.16 -11.87
N MET A 106 -5.52 0.06 -12.10
CA MET A 106 -6.71 0.60 -11.43
C MET A 106 -7.96 -0.25 -11.70
N PHE A 107 -8.16 -0.66 -12.95
CA PHE A 107 -9.29 -1.49 -13.37
C PHE A 107 -9.19 -2.96 -12.91
N MET A 108 -7.98 -3.45 -12.63
CA MET A 108 -7.78 -4.79 -12.07
C MET A 108 -7.96 -4.81 -10.56
N ILE A 109 -7.47 -3.79 -9.83
CA ILE A 109 -7.47 -3.80 -8.37
C ILE A 109 -8.84 -3.43 -7.80
N LEU A 110 -9.49 -2.39 -8.31
CA LEU A 110 -10.75 -1.89 -7.74
C LEU A 110 -11.94 -2.83 -8.06
N PRO A 111 -12.30 -3.09 -9.32
CA PRO A 111 -13.30 -4.10 -9.68
C PRO A 111 -12.89 -5.53 -9.33
N GLY A 112 -11.62 -5.90 -9.55
CA GLY A 112 -11.16 -7.27 -9.31
C GLY A 112 -11.08 -7.61 -7.81
N GLY A 113 -10.74 -6.66 -6.94
CA GLY A 113 -10.80 -6.86 -5.49
C GLY A 113 -12.22 -7.07 -4.98
N ILE A 114 -13.18 -6.27 -5.49
CA ILE A 114 -14.61 -6.40 -5.16
C ILE A 114 -15.17 -7.71 -5.73
N GLY A 115 -14.88 -8.00 -7.01
CA GLY A 115 -15.32 -9.21 -7.69
C GLY A 115 -14.75 -10.48 -7.05
N PHE A 116 -13.48 -10.45 -6.66
CA PHE A 116 -12.85 -11.53 -5.89
C PHE A 116 -13.53 -11.71 -4.53
N GLY A 117 -13.82 -10.62 -3.81
CA GLY A 117 -14.55 -10.68 -2.54
C GLY A 117 -15.95 -11.30 -2.67
N ILE A 118 -16.72 -10.92 -3.69
CA ILE A 118 -18.05 -11.48 -3.95
C ILE A 118 -17.95 -12.96 -4.38
N TYR A 119 -17.00 -13.30 -5.25
CA TYR A 119 -16.78 -14.66 -5.71
C TYR A 119 -16.34 -15.59 -4.56
N ALA A 120 -15.42 -15.12 -3.73
CA ALA A 120 -14.99 -15.78 -2.50
C ALA A 120 -16.17 -16.09 -1.57
N GLN A 121 -17.08 -15.12 -1.35
CA GLN A 121 -18.28 -15.33 -0.54
C GLN A 121 -19.26 -16.35 -1.15
N LYS A 122 -19.43 -16.35 -2.47
CA LYS A 122 -20.28 -17.34 -3.17
C LYS A 122 -19.71 -18.76 -3.06
N LEU A 123 -18.39 -18.93 -3.22
CA LEU A 123 -17.73 -20.23 -3.10
C LEU A 123 -17.80 -20.79 -1.66
N ASN A 124 -17.70 -19.93 -0.66
CA ASN A 124 -17.83 -20.32 0.74
C ASN A 124 -19.27 -20.74 1.08
N SER A 125 -20.27 -20.00 0.57
CA SER A 125 -21.69 -20.35 0.73
C SER A 125 -22.06 -21.67 0.02
N ALA A 126 -21.33 -22.05 -1.03
CA ALA A 126 -21.52 -23.31 -1.75
C ALA A 126 -20.75 -24.50 -1.14
N GLY A 127 -20.04 -24.30 -0.02
CA GLY A 127 -19.26 -25.34 0.66
C GLY A 127 -18.06 -25.88 -0.13
N LYS A 128 -17.71 -25.24 -1.26
CA LYS A 128 -16.64 -25.72 -2.17
C LYS A 128 -15.26 -25.22 -1.79
N ALA A 129 -15.16 -24.13 -1.02
CA ALA A 129 -13.88 -23.60 -0.55
C ALA A 129 -14.07 -22.69 0.67
N ASN A 130 -13.16 -22.80 1.65
CA ASN A 130 -13.14 -21.97 2.86
C ASN A 130 -12.52 -20.59 2.62
N TYR A 131 -13.08 -19.81 1.68
CA TYR A 131 -12.64 -18.43 1.47
C TYR A 131 -13.19 -17.50 2.55
N GLN A 132 -12.31 -16.97 3.38
CA GLN A 132 -12.69 -16.12 4.51
C GLN A 132 -12.45 -14.65 4.18
N LEU A 133 -13.18 -13.76 4.85
CA LEU A 133 -13.06 -12.31 4.61
C LEU A 133 -11.65 -11.79 4.95
N VAL A 134 -10.93 -12.50 5.82
CA VAL A 134 -9.52 -12.26 6.12
C VAL A 134 -8.60 -12.42 4.89
N ASP A 135 -8.91 -13.30 3.93
CA ASP A 135 -8.14 -13.45 2.68
C ASP A 135 -8.14 -12.15 1.88
N VAL A 136 -9.32 -11.55 1.78
CA VAL A 136 -9.52 -10.27 1.06
C VAL A 136 -8.77 -9.16 1.78
N ALA A 137 -8.87 -9.09 3.10
CA ALA A 137 -8.15 -8.09 3.90
C ALA A 137 -6.62 -8.22 3.73
N MET A 138 -6.08 -9.43 3.79
CA MET A 138 -4.64 -9.69 3.62
C MET A 138 -4.17 -9.39 2.20
N LEU A 139 -4.95 -9.76 1.18
CA LEU A 139 -4.66 -9.45 -0.22
C LEU A 139 -4.58 -7.93 -0.45
N LEU A 140 -5.55 -7.16 0.07
CA LEU A 140 -5.57 -5.70 -0.02
C LEU A 140 -4.37 -5.05 0.67
N GLY A 141 -3.92 -5.62 1.81
CA GLY A 141 -2.70 -5.22 2.50
C GLY A 141 -1.44 -5.48 1.66
N ASN A 142 -1.33 -6.64 1.02
CA ASN A 142 -0.21 -6.97 0.14
C ASN A 142 -0.18 -6.08 -1.11
N VAL A 143 -1.34 -5.71 -1.66
CA VAL A 143 -1.44 -4.76 -2.78
C VAL A 143 -0.80 -3.42 -2.42
N LYS A 144 -0.98 -2.92 -1.18
CA LYS A 144 -0.31 -1.67 -0.74
C LYS A 144 1.20 -1.78 -0.84
N VAL A 145 1.79 -2.90 -0.43
CA VAL A 145 3.24 -3.12 -0.48
C VAL A 145 3.73 -3.04 -1.92
N VAL A 146 3.09 -3.76 -2.84
CA VAL A 146 3.43 -3.72 -4.27
C VAL A 146 3.27 -2.32 -4.86
N MET A 147 2.17 -1.61 -4.54
CA MET A 147 1.95 -0.25 -5.04
C MET A 147 2.95 0.76 -4.46
N SER A 148 3.43 0.54 -3.23
CA SER A 148 4.39 1.41 -2.56
C SER A 148 5.75 1.47 -3.26
N THR A 149 6.13 0.37 -3.93
CA THR A 149 7.35 0.30 -4.74
C THR A 149 7.07 0.62 -6.21
N ALA A 150 6.01 0.06 -6.79
CA ALA A 150 5.67 0.23 -8.20
C ALA A 150 5.43 1.69 -8.60
N LYS A 151 4.92 2.54 -7.68
CA LYS A 151 4.69 3.96 -7.94
C LYS A 151 5.96 4.73 -8.33
N TYR A 152 7.15 4.28 -7.92
CA TYR A 152 8.39 4.99 -8.22
C TYR A 152 8.83 4.83 -9.67
N ILE A 153 8.46 3.72 -10.33
CA ILE A 153 8.80 3.46 -11.75
C ILE A 153 8.31 4.61 -12.66
N PRO A 154 7.01 4.97 -12.68
CA PRO A 154 6.55 6.06 -13.54
C PRO A 154 7.11 7.42 -13.11
N GLN A 155 7.44 7.63 -11.83
CA GLN A 155 8.06 8.87 -11.37
C GLN A 155 9.50 9.01 -11.86
N ILE A 156 10.28 7.93 -11.83
CA ILE A 156 11.66 7.89 -12.36
C ILE A 156 11.64 8.15 -13.86
N LEU A 157 10.76 7.47 -14.61
CA LEU A 157 10.61 7.68 -16.05
C LEU A 157 10.19 9.12 -16.38
N HIS A 158 9.28 9.71 -15.60
CA HIS A 158 8.87 11.10 -15.75
C HIS A 158 10.02 12.08 -15.50
N ASN A 159 10.77 11.88 -14.41
CA ASN A 159 11.94 12.71 -14.07
C ASN A 159 13.04 12.57 -15.13
N HIS A 160 13.26 11.36 -15.66
CA HIS A 160 14.25 11.11 -16.70
C HIS A 160 13.89 11.84 -18.00
N ARG A 161 12.62 11.80 -18.43
CA ARG A 161 12.14 12.54 -19.61
C ARG A 161 12.27 14.05 -19.45
N ARG A 162 12.02 14.58 -18.25
CA ARG A 162 12.19 16.02 -17.96
C ARG A 162 13.64 16.44 -17.70
N ARG A 163 14.57 15.48 -17.57
CA ARG A 163 15.96 15.70 -17.11
C ARG A 163 16.03 16.56 -15.84
N SER A 164 14.99 16.49 -15.00
CA SER A 164 14.85 17.33 -13.81
C SER A 164 14.00 16.65 -12.75
N THR A 165 14.42 16.80 -11.50
CA THR A 165 13.64 16.41 -10.30
C THR A 165 12.93 17.61 -9.67
N LYS A 166 13.05 18.81 -10.27
CA LYS A 166 12.42 20.03 -9.75
C LYS A 166 10.89 19.86 -9.72
N GLY A 167 10.32 20.13 -8.56
CA GLY A 167 8.88 19.98 -8.28
C GLY A 167 8.47 18.62 -7.71
N PHE A 168 9.39 17.63 -7.63
CA PHE A 168 9.14 16.40 -6.89
C PHE A 168 9.65 16.51 -5.45
N SER A 169 8.83 16.14 -4.48
CA SER A 169 9.15 16.32 -3.07
C SER A 169 10.01 15.16 -2.53
N MET A 170 11.34 15.35 -2.51
CA MET A 170 12.27 14.35 -1.94
C MET A 170 11.94 14.01 -0.48
N ARG A 171 11.47 14.99 0.30
CA ARG A 171 10.98 14.78 1.67
C ARG A 171 9.82 13.77 1.76
N SER A 172 8.99 13.68 0.72
CA SER A 172 7.89 12.69 0.71
C SER A 172 8.43 11.28 0.51
N VAL A 173 9.50 11.12 -0.26
CA VAL A 173 10.22 9.83 -0.40
C VAL A 173 10.89 9.45 0.91
N GLN A 174 11.56 10.40 1.58
CA GLN A 174 12.16 10.16 2.89
C GLN A 174 11.12 9.72 3.92
N LEU A 175 9.94 10.36 3.95
CA LEU A 175 8.85 9.95 4.83
C LEU A 175 8.33 8.53 4.51
N ASP A 176 8.19 8.18 3.23
CA ASP A 176 7.80 6.82 2.84
C ASP A 176 8.86 5.78 3.24
N MET A 177 10.15 6.10 3.08
CA MET A 177 11.25 5.24 3.53
C MET A 177 11.26 5.10 5.05
N SER A 178 11.14 6.20 5.79
CA SER A 178 11.05 6.19 7.26
C SER A 178 9.83 5.39 7.73
N GLY A 179 8.69 5.52 7.07
CA GLY A 179 7.49 4.73 7.36
C GLY A 179 7.70 3.22 7.11
N GLY A 180 8.39 2.87 6.02
CA GLY A 180 8.78 1.48 5.74
C GLY A 180 9.77 0.92 6.76
N THR A 181 10.78 1.69 7.14
CA THR A 181 11.75 1.31 8.18
C THR A 181 11.06 1.15 9.53
N LEU A 182 10.17 2.07 9.92
CA LEU A 182 9.40 1.98 11.17
C LEU A 182 8.49 0.74 11.17
N ALA A 183 7.81 0.44 10.07
CA ALA A 183 7.00 -0.77 9.94
C ALA A 183 7.84 -2.05 10.04
N MET A 184 9.06 -2.03 9.49
CA MET A 184 10.01 -3.13 9.62
C MET A 184 10.51 -3.28 11.06
N CYS A 185 10.84 -2.17 11.73
CA CYS A 185 11.19 -2.17 13.15
C CYS A 185 10.04 -2.67 14.03
N GLN A 186 8.79 -2.28 13.76
CA GLN A 186 7.62 -2.81 14.45
C GLN A 186 7.50 -4.33 14.26
N LEU A 187 7.72 -4.83 13.03
CA LEU A 187 7.69 -6.26 12.74
C LEU A 187 8.83 -7.02 13.43
N PHE A 188 10.02 -6.43 13.56
CA PHE A 188 11.14 -6.99 14.32
C PHE A 188 10.87 -6.98 15.83
N MET A 189 10.32 -5.89 16.39
CA MET A 189 9.93 -5.84 17.80
C MET A 189 8.82 -6.84 18.11
N ASP A 190 7.81 -6.94 17.25
CA ASP A 190 6.73 -7.91 17.39
C ASP A 190 7.24 -9.35 17.26
N GLY A 191 8.19 -9.62 16.35
CA GLY A 191 8.84 -10.92 16.20
C GLY A 191 9.75 -11.29 17.38
N TYR A 192 10.46 -10.30 17.94
CA TYR A 192 11.29 -10.47 19.14
C TYR A 192 10.45 -10.76 20.38
N ILE A 193 9.33 -10.04 20.55
CA ILE A 193 8.37 -10.27 21.63
C ILE A 193 7.69 -11.65 21.50
N ARG A 194 7.52 -12.17 20.27
CA ARG A 194 6.87 -13.47 19.99
C ARG A 194 7.82 -14.66 19.86
N ASN A 195 9.14 -14.48 20.00
CA ASN A 195 10.16 -15.55 19.91
C ASN A 195 10.04 -16.45 18.65
N ASP A 196 9.56 -15.93 17.52
CA ASP A 196 9.40 -16.69 16.26
C ASP A 196 10.20 -16.05 15.11
N LEU A 197 11.52 -16.25 15.17
CA LEU A 197 12.48 -15.80 14.16
C LEU A 197 12.53 -16.72 12.91
N GLN A 198 11.88 -17.89 12.93
CA GLN A 198 11.90 -18.85 11.81
C GLN A 198 10.89 -18.51 10.70
N GLY A 199 9.80 -17.81 11.01
CA GLY A 199 8.85 -17.32 10.00
C GLY A 199 9.44 -16.29 9.01
N VAL A 200 10.58 -15.68 9.35
CA VAL A 200 11.29 -14.70 8.50
C VAL A 200 12.07 -15.39 7.38
N TRP A 201 12.56 -16.62 7.59
CA TRP A 201 13.31 -17.39 6.59
C TRP A 201 12.44 -18.07 5.53
N ASN A 202 11.16 -18.34 5.84
CA ASN A 202 10.22 -19.03 4.94
C ASN A 202 9.51 -18.12 3.93
N ASN A 203 9.93 -16.86 3.78
CA ASN A 203 9.26 -15.90 2.91
C ASN A 203 10.18 -15.45 1.73
N PRO A 204 10.18 -16.19 0.61
CA PRO A 204 11.09 -15.95 -0.52
C PRO A 204 10.94 -14.56 -1.14
N VAL A 205 9.78 -13.92 -0.96
CA VAL A 205 9.52 -12.54 -1.41
C VAL A 205 10.35 -11.51 -0.63
N LYS A 206 10.59 -11.72 0.67
CA LYS A 206 11.44 -10.84 1.49
C LYS A 206 12.93 -11.03 1.18
N LEU A 207 13.35 -12.27 0.88
CA LEU A 207 14.71 -12.57 0.41
C LEU A 207 15.00 -11.95 -0.96
N ALA A 208 14.01 -11.95 -1.86
CA ALA A 208 14.12 -11.27 -3.16
C ALA A 208 14.23 -9.74 -3.00
N LEU A 209 13.47 -9.13 -2.08
CA LEU A 209 13.54 -7.70 -1.76
C LEU A 209 14.89 -7.30 -1.11
N SER A 210 15.48 -8.15 -0.26
CA SER A 210 16.81 -7.90 0.30
C SER A 210 17.93 -8.07 -0.71
N ALA A 211 17.82 -9.04 -1.64
CA ALA A 211 18.82 -9.25 -2.70
C ALA A 211 18.91 -8.08 -3.67
N VAL A 212 17.78 -7.45 -4.01
CA VAL A 212 17.73 -6.25 -4.85
C VAL A 212 18.35 -5.03 -4.14
N SER A 213 18.40 -5.04 -2.81
CA SER A 213 19.00 -3.95 -2.01
C SER A 213 20.52 -4.07 -1.83
N LEU A 214 21.13 -5.16 -2.33
CA LEU A 214 22.53 -5.54 -2.06
C LEU A 214 23.41 -5.58 -3.31
N VAL A 215 22.96 -5.02 -4.44
CA VAL A 215 23.84 -4.76 -5.58
C VAL A 215 24.35 -3.32 -5.46
N PRO A 216 25.63 -3.10 -5.06
CA PRO A 216 26.26 -1.83 -5.28
C PRO A 216 26.69 -1.72 -6.75
N SER A 217 26.63 -0.47 -7.24
CA SER A 217 27.08 0.06 -8.54
C SER A 217 26.34 -0.40 -9.80
#